data_AF-A0A849KYN0-F1
#
_entry.id   AF-A0A849KYN0-F1
#
_cell.length_a   1.000
_cell.length_b   1.000
_cell.length_c   1.000
_cell.angle_alpha   90.00
_cell.angle_beta   90.00
_cell.angle_gamma   90.00
#
_symmetry.space_group_name_H-M   'P 1'
#
loop_
_entity.id
_entity.type
_entity.pdbx_description
1 polymer ?
#
loop_
_entity_poly.entity_id
_entity_poly.type
_entity_poly.pdbx_seq_one_letter_code
_entity_poly.pdbx_strand_id
1 'polypeptide(L)' 'IRVHSMVLPGIPSSTTVHFSGPGEVYSIKHDITDVKCLMPGLLLAIRKVVRLKNLVYGLEKFI' A
#
# COMPACT_ATOMS: atom_id res chain seq x y z
N ILE A 1 -17.52 -8.00 1.65
CA ILE A 1 -16.43 -7.12 2.14
C ILE A 1 -17.02 -5.75 2.34
N ARG A 2 -16.83 -5.15 3.53
CA ARG A 2 -17.34 -3.80 3.82
C ARG A 2 -16.16 -2.86 3.87
N VAL A 3 -16.24 -1.75 3.12
CA VAL A 3 -15.21 -0.73 3.07
C VAL A 3 -15.75 0.52 3.75
N HIS A 4 -14.99 1.02 4.72
CA HIS A 4 -15.25 2.29 5.36
C HIS A 4 -14.10 3.24 5.00
N SER A 5 -14.44 4.38 4.42
CA SER A 5 -13.48 5.42 4.08
C SER A 5 -13.73 6.63 4.97
N MET A 6 -12.64 7.15 5.55
CA MET A 6 -12.67 8.33 6.40
C MET A 6 -11.54 9.25 5.99
N VAL A 7 -11.83 10.55 5.90
CA VAL A 7 -10.84 11.58 5.60
C VAL A 7 -10.56 12.34 6.89
N LEU A 8 -9.34 12.18 7.41
CA LEU A 8 -8.88 12.89 8.60
C LEU A 8 -7.77 13.88 8.22
N PRO A 9 -7.91 15.18 8.56
CA PRO A 9 -6.85 16.15 8.31
C PRO A 9 -5.60 15.80 9.11
N GLY A 10 -4.43 15.80 8.44
CA GLY A 10 -3.13 15.51 9.07
C GLY A 10 -2.71 14.04 9.05
N ILE A 11 -3.54 13.12 8.56
CA ILE A 11 -3.16 11.72 8.33
C ILE A 11 -2.97 11.50 6.82
N PRO A 12 -1.76 11.15 6.36
CA PRO A 12 -1.51 10.99 4.92
C PRO A 12 -2.30 9.82 4.31
N SER A 13 -2.17 8.63 4.90
CA SER A 13 -2.93 7.45 4.53
C SER A 13 -2.82 6.40 5.62
N SER A 14 -3.96 5.82 5.99
CA SER A 14 -4.06 4.74 6.96
C SER A 14 -5.07 3.74 6.45
N THR A 15 -4.67 2.47 6.34
CA THR A 15 -5.54 1.38 5.90
C THR A 15 -5.55 0.29 6.95
N THR A 16 -6.73 -0.08 7.42
CA THR A 16 -6.93 -1.22 8.31
C THR A 16 -7.85 -2.25 7.67
N VAL A 17 -7.47 -3.52 7.75
CA VAL A 17 -8.30 -4.66 7.37
C VAL A 17 -8.57 -5.46 8.63
N HIS A 18 -9.85 -5.54 8.99
CA HIS A 18 -10.32 -6.28 10.16
C HIS A 18 -10.95 -7.60 9.72
N PHE A 19 -10.44 -8.69 10.27
CA PHE A 19 -10.98 -10.04 10.17
C PHE A 19 -11.58 -10.38 11.54
N SER A 20 -12.88 -10.62 11.60
CA SER A 20 -13.58 -10.91 12.86
C SER A 20 -14.12 -12.33 12.87
N GLY A 21 -13.89 -13.05 13.96
CA GLY A 21 -14.48 -14.35 14.29
C GLY A 21 -15.12 -14.33 15.68
N PRO A 22 -15.88 -15.37 16.08
CA PRO A 22 -16.45 -15.45 17.42
C PRO A 22 -15.34 -15.44 18.49
N GLY A 23 -15.26 -14.36 19.27
CA GLY A 23 -14.28 -14.22 20.36
C GLY A 23 -12.91 -13.68 19.92
N GLU A 24 -12.69 -13.39 18.64
CA GLU A 24 -11.40 -12.87 18.17
C GLU A 24 -11.54 -11.85 17.02
N VAL A 25 -10.61 -10.91 16.99
CA VAL A 25 -10.47 -9.96 15.88
C VAL A 25 -8.99 -9.86 15.52
N TYR A 26 -8.70 -10.17 14.27
CA TYR A 26 -7.38 -9.98 13.69
C TYR A 26 -7.39 -8.72 12.81
N SER A 27 -6.43 -7.83 13.03
CA SER A 27 -6.38 -6.54 12.33
C SER A 27 -5.02 -6.36 11.67
N ILE A 28 -5.02 -6.14 10.36
CA ILE A 28 -3.84 -5.74 9.59
C ILE A 28 -3.91 -4.24 9.37
N LYS A 29 -2.89 -3.49 9.82
CA LYS A 29 -2.83 -2.04 9.68
C LYS A 29 -1.60 -1.61 8.87
N HIS A 30 -1.80 -0.71 7.92
CA HIS A 30 -0.74 -0.03 7.19
C HIS A 30 -0.92 1.48 7.33
N ASP A 31 -0.02 2.12 8.06
CA ASP A 31 0.01 3.57 8.27
C ASP A 31 1.17 4.20 7.50
N ILE A 32 0.87 5.20 6.68
CA ILE A 32 1.85 6.03 6.00
C ILE A 32 2.00 7.32 6.82
N THR A 33 3.15 7.48 7.46
CA THR A 33 3.48 8.68 8.25
C THR A 33 4.08 9.80 7.41
N ASP A 34 4.83 9.46 6.36
CA ASP A 34 5.41 10.40 5.41
C ASP A 34 5.39 9.79 4.00
N VAL A 35 5.04 10.60 3.00
CA VAL A 35 4.95 10.21 1.58
C VAL A 35 6.31 9.72 1.04
N LYS A 36 7.43 10.12 1.66
CA LYS A 36 8.78 9.64 1.34
C LYS A 36 8.91 8.11 1.43
N CYS A 37 8.08 7.44 2.24
CA CYS A 37 8.07 5.98 2.32
C CYS A 37 7.75 5.31 0.96
N LEU A 38 7.03 6.00 0.07
CA LEU A 38 6.66 5.50 -1.26
C LEU A 38 7.75 5.72 -2.32
N MET A 39 8.63 6.71 -2.12
CA MET A 39 9.69 7.10 -3.05
C MET A 39 10.70 5.98 -3.41
N PRO A 40 11.19 5.13 -2.48
CA PRO A 40 12.14 4.08 -2.84
C PRO A 40 11.53 3.06 -3.81
N GLY A 41 10.26 2.68 -3.62
CA GLY A 41 9.53 1.80 -4.53
C GLY A 41 9.34 2.43 -5.91
N LEU A 42 8.99 3.72 -5.96
CA LEU A 42 8.86 4.46 -7.20
C LEU A 42 10.19 4.57 -7.96
N LEU A 43 11.29 4.88 -7.27
CA LEU A 43 12.61 4.99 -7.89
C LEU A 43 13.08 3.63 -8.45
N LEU A 44 12.79 2.53 -7.75
CA LEU A 44 13.05 1.18 -8.23
C LEU A 44 12.27 0.89 -9.53
N ALA A 45 10.98 1.26 -9.56
CA ALA A 45 10.15 1.10 -10.74
C ALA A 45 10.68 1.90 -11.93
N ILE A 46 11.01 3.18 -11.73
CA ILE A 46 11.55 4.07 -12.78
C ILE A 46 12.88 3.53 -13.32
N ARG A 47 13.76 3.00 -12.47
CA ARG A 47 15.03 2.42 -12.92
C ARG A 47 14.83 1.14 -13.72
N LYS A 48 13.86 0.30 -13.36
CA LYS A 48 13.60 -0.98 -14.05
C LYS A 48 12.78 -0.79 -15.33
N VAL A 49 11.87 0.18 -15.40
CA VAL A 49 10.96 0.37 -16.55
C VAL A 49 11.69 0.66 -17.86
N VAL A 50 12.82 1.37 -17.81
CA VAL A 50 13.64 1.70 -19.00
C VAL A 50 14.13 0.43 -19.73
N ARG A 51 14.28 -0.68 -19.00
CA ARG A 51 14.82 -1.94 -19.55
C ARG A 51 13.73 -2.95 -19.92
N LEU A 52 12.47 -2.64 -19.66
CA LEU A 52 11.35 -3.54 -19.96
C LEU A 52 10.96 -3.43 -21.43
N LYS A 53 10.81 -4.59 -22.06
CA LYS A 53 10.30 -4.70 -23.44
C LYS A 53 8.79 -4.96 -23.51
N ASN A 54 8.21 -5.38 -22.40
CA ASN A 54 6.80 -5.77 -22.28
C ASN A 54 6.15 -5.01 -21.12
N LEU A 55 4.82 -4.88 -21.17
CA LEU A 55 4.05 -4.30 -20.07
C LEU A 55 4.11 -5.23 -18.85
N VAL A 56 4.59 -4.71 -17.73
CA VAL A 56 4.61 -5.41 -16.45
C VAL A 56 3.66 -4.68 -15.49
N TYR A 57 2.68 -5.42 -14.98
CA TYR A 57 1.73 -4.91 -14.00
C TYR A 57 2.21 -5.24 -12.58
N GLY A 58 2.09 -4.26 -11.69
CA GLY A 58 2.40 -4.40 -10.27
C GLY A 58 3.86 -4.15 -9.91
N LEU A 59 4.07 -3.49 -8.76
CA LEU A 59 5.42 -3.26 -8.22
C LEU A 59 6.06 -4.54 -7.70
N GLU A 60 5.25 -5.57 -7.39
CA GLU A 60 5.70 -6.89 -6.92
C GLU A 60 6.59 -7.63 -7.92
N LYS A 61 6.53 -7.30 -9.22
CA LYS A 61 7.40 -7.88 -10.24
C LYS A 61 8.79 -7.22 -10.28
N PHE A 62 8.95 -6.11 -9.57
CA PHE A 62 10.19 -5.35 -9.47
C PHE A 62 10.92 -5.52 -8.14
N ILE A 63 10.25 -6.06 -7.12
CA ILE A 63 10.83 -6.45 -5.83
C ILE A 63 11.27 -7.91 -5.90
#